data_AF-A0A106PW72-F1
#
_entry.id   AF-A0A106PW72-F1
#
_cell.length_a   1.000
_cell.length_b   1.000
_cell.length_c   1.000
_cell.angle_alpha   90.00
_cell.angle_beta   90.00
_cell.angle_gamma   90.00
#
_symmetry.space_group_name_H-M   'P 1'
#
loop_
_entity.id
_entity.type
_entity.pdbx_description
1 polymer ?
#
loop_
_entity_poly.entity_id
_entity_poly.type
_entity_poly.pdbx_seq_one_letter_code
_entity_poly.pdbx_strand_id
1 'polypeptide(L)'
;MKSGRFYTTLARHYTSQDDGTHIKAVDEVMGLVGLHIIRKTKSAPYFIYTTFEQADNITDANGNAIEDEDGNYRSVLKNVTPMTPNVISNNAGPGTTQTFAPPKSYPAGPNKQLYYQNIQSQNAPDKNHGLLDGGIILVNKRINDIPDEIIYANKQAHDAIRSYAAPRNFKSPPVWLYYKLINVQHVPLGDKISGIDRFPRSTYYQANSVIETDYNLQRFSGEFDDFRAKKFTISDFTKNGNDLKNVSHSGKSVNMGGCMGCHGNAQAAGSGFSFIFLDAPVKAPEWDTKSLNSSKFRRFINYPARP
;
A
#
# COMPACT_ATOMS: atom_id res chain seq x y z
N MET A 1 -22.47 5.89 1.80
CA MET A 1 -21.85 6.96 0.96
C MET A 1 -22.73 8.21 0.90
N LYS A 2 -23.03 8.86 2.05
CA LYS A 2 -23.95 10.01 2.12
C LYS A 2 -23.31 11.39 1.83
N SER A 3 -21.98 11.50 1.77
CA SER A 3 -21.31 12.81 1.64
C SER A 3 -21.38 13.39 0.22
N GLY A 4 -21.63 12.57 -0.81
CA GLY A 4 -21.54 13.01 -2.22
C GLY A 4 -20.12 13.36 -2.68
N ARG A 5 -19.10 13.14 -1.84
CA ARG A 5 -17.70 13.51 -2.09
C ARG A 5 -16.85 12.37 -2.69
N PHE A 6 -17.37 11.15 -2.66
CA PHE A 6 -16.72 10.00 -3.30
C PHE A 6 -17.04 10.01 -4.79
N TYR A 7 -16.05 9.75 -5.63
CA TYR A 7 -16.30 9.28 -6.99
C TYR A 7 -16.98 7.91 -6.89
N THR A 8 -18.16 7.79 -7.47
CA THR A 8 -18.92 6.54 -7.50
C THR A 8 -19.10 6.06 -8.93
N THR A 9 -18.95 4.77 -9.15
CA THR A 9 -19.18 4.14 -10.45
C THR A 9 -19.75 2.74 -10.26
N LEU A 10 -20.42 2.22 -11.28
CA LEU A 10 -20.70 0.78 -11.35
C LEU A 10 -19.36 0.05 -11.45
N ALA A 11 -19.13 -0.88 -10.52
CA ALA A 11 -17.94 -1.71 -10.46
C ALA A 11 -18.35 -3.17 -10.36
N ARG A 12 -17.55 -4.05 -10.98
CA ARG A 12 -17.71 -5.50 -10.89
C ARG A 12 -16.79 -6.05 -9.82
N HIS A 13 -17.36 -6.80 -8.89
CA HIS A 13 -16.60 -7.61 -7.94
C HIS A 13 -17.09 -9.06 -7.98
N TYR A 14 -16.35 -9.95 -7.32
CA TYR A 14 -16.64 -11.37 -7.29
C TYR A 14 -16.97 -11.78 -5.87
N THR A 15 -18.12 -12.43 -5.71
CA THR A 15 -18.55 -13.01 -4.43
C THR A 15 -18.45 -14.52 -4.55
N SER A 16 -17.96 -15.17 -3.49
CA SER A 16 -18.06 -16.63 -3.36
C SER A 16 -19.20 -16.94 -2.42
N GLN A 17 -19.96 -18.01 -2.68
CA GLN A 17 -20.66 -18.67 -1.57
C GLN A 17 -19.61 -19.31 -0.65
N ASP A 18 -19.92 -19.54 0.63
CA ASP A 18 -18.96 -20.01 1.65
C ASP A 18 -18.24 -21.35 1.30
N ASP A 19 -18.58 -21.98 0.17
CA ASP A 19 -17.92 -23.17 -0.37
C ASP A 19 -16.64 -22.90 -1.17
N GLY A 20 -16.31 -21.64 -1.48
CA GLY A 20 -15.07 -21.27 -2.21
C GLY A 20 -15.01 -21.70 -3.68
N THR A 21 -16.09 -22.26 -4.24
CA THR A 21 -16.12 -22.85 -5.59
C THR A 21 -17.13 -22.17 -6.51
N HIS A 22 -18.21 -21.60 -5.96
CA HIS A 22 -19.20 -20.86 -6.73
C HIS A 22 -18.91 -19.35 -6.68
N ILE A 23 -18.10 -18.89 -7.64
CA ILE A 23 -17.76 -17.48 -7.79
C ILE A 23 -18.78 -16.79 -8.72
N LYS A 24 -19.48 -15.78 -8.21
CA LYS A 24 -20.46 -14.99 -8.95
C LYS A 24 -19.94 -13.55 -9.14
N ALA A 25 -19.99 -13.07 -10.39
CA ALA A 25 -19.79 -11.66 -10.69
C ALA A 25 -21.01 -10.83 -10.25
N VAL A 26 -20.76 -9.75 -9.52
CA VAL A 26 -21.77 -8.82 -9.03
C VAL A 26 -21.37 -7.41 -9.45
N ASP A 27 -22.29 -6.71 -10.11
CA ASP A 27 -22.13 -5.30 -10.46
C ASP A 27 -22.86 -4.45 -9.43
N GLU A 28 -22.13 -3.58 -8.74
CA GLU A 28 -22.70 -2.66 -7.75
C GLU A 28 -22.06 -1.27 -7.82
N VAL A 29 -22.78 -0.26 -7.37
CA VAL A 29 -22.25 1.10 -7.29
C VAL A 29 -21.29 1.18 -6.10
N MET A 30 -20.01 1.32 -6.38
CA MET A 30 -18.95 1.46 -5.39
C MET A 30 -18.39 2.88 -5.37
N GLY A 31 -17.89 3.31 -4.21
CA GLY A 31 -17.14 4.54 -4.04
C GLY A 31 -15.63 4.30 -4.06
N LEU A 32 -14.88 5.14 -4.77
CA LEU A 32 -13.43 5.06 -4.79
C LEU A 32 -12.86 5.59 -3.47
N VAL A 33 -12.30 4.73 -2.63
CA VAL A 33 -11.67 5.12 -1.34
C VAL A 33 -10.20 5.48 -1.49
N GLY A 34 -9.51 4.95 -2.50
CA GLY A 34 -8.11 5.23 -2.78
C GLY A 34 -7.70 4.68 -4.13
N LEU A 35 -6.52 5.07 -4.60
CA LEU A 35 -6.03 4.68 -5.92
C LEU A 35 -4.49 4.57 -5.92
N HIS A 36 -3.99 3.46 -6.46
CA HIS A 36 -2.59 3.33 -6.83
C HIS A 36 -2.46 3.47 -8.35
N ILE A 37 -1.58 4.37 -8.80
CA ILE A 37 -1.19 4.47 -10.20
C ILE A 37 0.26 4.02 -10.31
N ILE A 38 0.47 2.97 -11.09
CA ILE A 38 1.78 2.42 -11.41
C ILE A 38 2.05 2.73 -12.87
N ARG A 39 3.09 3.51 -13.15
CA ARG A 39 3.40 3.92 -14.53
C ARG A 39 4.86 3.78 -14.87
N LYS A 40 5.13 3.39 -16.11
CA LYS A 40 6.45 3.50 -16.73
C LYS A 40 6.47 4.71 -17.66
N THR A 41 7.49 5.54 -17.56
CA THR A 41 7.69 6.65 -18.51
C THR A 41 8.93 6.40 -19.36
N LYS A 42 9.02 7.05 -20.52
CA LYS A 42 10.19 6.93 -21.41
C LYS A 42 11.49 7.42 -20.73
N SER A 43 11.37 8.41 -19.84
CA SER A 43 12.49 9.04 -19.13
C SER A 43 12.84 8.34 -17.80
N ALA A 44 11.98 7.45 -17.30
CA ALA A 44 12.16 6.78 -16.03
C ALA A 44 12.56 5.31 -16.22
N PRO A 45 13.78 4.91 -15.78
CA PRO A 45 14.17 3.50 -15.80
C PRO A 45 13.43 2.65 -14.75
N TYR A 46 12.58 3.25 -13.91
CA TYR A 46 11.81 2.65 -12.82
C TYR A 46 10.30 2.79 -13.05
N PHE A 47 9.50 1.91 -12.43
CA PHE A 47 8.08 2.18 -12.29
C PHE A 47 7.90 3.27 -11.24
N ILE A 48 7.03 4.22 -11.55
CA ILE A 48 6.62 5.27 -10.64
C ILE A 48 5.32 4.81 -10.01
N TYR A 49 5.34 4.65 -8.70
CA TYR A 49 4.17 4.32 -7.89
C TYR A 49 3.68 5.61 -7.26
N THR A 50 2.39 5.91 -7.40
CA THR A 50 1.75 7.03 -6.73
C THR A 50 0.49 6.56 -6.04
N THR A 51 0.31 6.99 -4.79
CA THR A 51 -0.80 6.58 -3.95
C THR A 51 -1.69 7.77 -3.66
N PHE A 52 -2.99 7.62 -3.86
CA PHE A 52 -4.00 8.62 -3.57
C PHE A 52 -5.04 8.08 -2.60
N GLU A 53 -5.61 8.98 -1.80
CA GLU A 53 -6.72 8.67 -0.91
C GLU A 53 -7.80 9.72 -0.92
N GLN A 54 -9.01 9.27 -0.60
CA GLN A 54 -10.14 10.13 -0.37
C GLN A 54 -10.04 10.81 1.02
N ALA A 55 -10.36 12.10 1.09
CA ALA A 55 -10.13 12.95 2.26
C ALA A 55 -10.93 12.57 3.52
N ASP A 56 -12.07 11.91 3.35
CA ASP A 56 -12.99 11.48 4.41
C ASP A 56 -12.70 10.04 4.90
N ASN A 57 -11.62 9.40 4.43
CA ASN A 57 -11.27 8.03 4.83
C ASN A 57 -10.93 7.91 6.32
N ILE A 58 -10.21 8.88 6.88
CA ILE A 58 -9.76 8.84 8.27
C ILE A 58 -10.52 9.90 9.07
N THR A 59 -11.21 9.44 10.10
CA THR A 59 -12.13 10.22 10.91
C THR A 59 -11.85 10.04 12.40
N ASP A 60 -12.26 11.02 13.20
CA ASP A 60 -12.33 10.90 14.64
C ASP A 60 -13.56 10.06 15.08
N ALA A 61 -13.68 9.80 16.39
CA ALA A 61 -14.80 9.03 16.96
C ALA A 61 -16.20 9.57 16.60
N ASN A 62 -16.30 10.87 16.28
CA ASN A 62 -17.55 11.53 15.91
C ASN A 62 -17.81 11.51 14.40
N GLY A 63 -16.85 11.04 13.61
CA GLY A 63 -16.93 10.97 12.15
C GLY A 63 -16.41 12.21 11.44
N ASN A 64 -15.70 13.12 12.12
CA ASN A 64 -15.10 14.28 11.46
C ASN A 64 -13.76 13.88 10.84
N ALA A 65 -13.49 14.32 9.62
CA ALA A 65 -12.20 14.14 8.98
C ALA A 65 -11.07 14.73 9.86
N ILE A 66 -9.97 13.99 9.95
CA ILE A 66 -8.79 14.39 10.75
C ILE A 66 -7.75 15.19 9.95
N GLU A 67 -7.86 15.11 8.63
CA GLU A 67 -7.01 15.78 7.65
C GLU A 67 -7.89 16.60 6.71
N ASP A 68 -7.38 17.72 6.21
CA ASP A 68 -8.04 18.43 5.12
C ASP A 68 -7.83 17.72 3.77
N GLU A 69 -8.45 18.29 2.73
CA GLU A 69 -8.37 17.81 1.35
C GLU A 69 -6.94 17.85 0.80
N ASP A 70 -6.05 18.72 1.28
CA ASP A 70 -4.68 18.84 0.79
C ASP A 70 -3.71 17.90 1.55
N GLY A 71 -4.11 17.41 2.72
CA GLY A 71 -3.35 16.47 3.55
C GLY A 71 -2.87 17.02 4.89
N ASN A 72 -3.25 18.23 5.27
CA ASN A 72 -2.85 18.82 6.55
C ASN A 72 -3.66 18.22 7.69
N TYR A 73 -2.97 17.79 8.75
CA TYR A 73 -3.63 17.40 10.00
C TYR A 73 -4.30 18.58 10.70
N ARG A 74 -5.45 18.31 11.32
CA ARG A 74 -5.95 19.14 12.42
C ARG A 74 -4.88 19.19 13.52
N SER A 75 -4.48 20.39 13.95
CA SER A 75 -3.34 20.63 14.85
C SER A 75 -3.35 19.78 16.13
N VAL A 76 -4.54 19.48 16.65
CA VAL A 76 -4.76 18.66 17.86
C VAL A 76 -4.31 17.20 17.73
N LEU A 77 -4.07 16.70 16.51
CA LEU A 77 -3.75 15.30 16.23
C LEU A 77 -2.25 15.03 15.98
N LYS A 78 -1.41 16.07 15.96
CA LYS A 78 0.03 15.91 15.69
C LYS A 78 0.71 14.94 16.67
N ASN A 79 0.33 15.00 17.95
CA ASN A 79 0.94 14.24 19.05
C ASN A 79 0.15 12.99 19.48
N VAL A 80 -0.79 12.51 18.66
CA VAL A 80 -1.58 11.31 18.95
C VAL A 80 -0.89 10.08 18.36
N THR A 81 -0.94 8.94 19.07
CA THR A 81 -0.46 7.67 18.52
C THR A 81 -1.30 7.25 17.31
N PRO A 82 -0.71 6.78 16.21
CA PRO A 82 -1.45 6.46 14.98
C PRO A 82 -2.61 5.48 15.18
N MET A 83 -2.49 4.56 16.14
CA MET A 83 -3.47 3.50 16.35
C MET A 83 -3.88 3.34 17.81
N THR A 84 -5.06 2.75 18.03
CA THR A 84 -5.54 2.29 19.34
C THR A 84 -6.14 0.89 19.24
N PRO A 85 -5.55 -0.14 19.88
CA PRO A 85 -4.30 -0.07 20.64
C PRO A 85 -3.11 0.28 19.73
N ASN A 86 -2.05 0.83 20.32
CA ASN A 86 -0.84 1.10 19.55
C ASN A 86 -0.18 -0.24 19.17
N VAL A 87 0.04 -0.46 17.86
CA VAL A 87 0.70 -1.67 17.37
C VAL A 87 2.21 -1.49 17.51
N ILE A 88 2.84 -2.37 18.30
CA ILE A 88 4.29 -2.37 18.52
C ILE A 88 4.86 -3.62 17.87
N SER A 89 5.61 -3.42 16.79
CA SER A 89 6.30 -4.50 16.08
C SER A 89 7.75 -4.60 16.51
N ASN A 90 8.20 -5.82 16.78
CA ASN A 90 9.62 -6.16 16.86
C ASN A 90 10.02 -6.75 15.51
N ASN A 91 10.74 -5.95 14.71
CA ASN A 91 11.17 -6.36 13.39
C ASN A 91 12.05 -7.62 13.46
N ALA A 92 11.96 -8.46 12.42
CA ALA A 92 12.83 -9.61 12.26
C ALA A 92 14.32 -9.18 12.26
N GLY A 93 15.16 -9.95 12.93
CA GLY A 93 16.61 -9.99 12.73
C GLY A 93 17.06 -11.23 11.94
N PRO A 94 18.38 -11.39 11.68
CA PRO A 94 18.91 -12.55 10.96
C PRO A 94 18.44 -13.88 11.56
N GLY A 95 17.72 -14.69 10.76
CA GLY A 95 17.23 -16.01 11.18
C GLY A 95 16.07 -15.99 12.19
N THR A 96 15.48 -14.84 12.46
CA THR A 96 14.34 -14.68 13.39
C THR A 96 13.11 -14.14 12.66
N THR A 97 11.93 -14.43 13.19
CA THR A 97 10.66 -13.93 12.64
C THR A 97 10.23 -12.67 13.37
N GLN A 98 9.58 -11.74 12.65
CA GLN A 98 8.93 -10.57 13.26
C GLN A 98 7.92 -11.02 14.32
N THR A 99 7.81 -10.26 15.40
CA THR A 99 6.78 -10.47 16.42
C THR A 99 6.08 -9.15 16.74
N PHE A 100 4.93 -9.25 17.44
CA PHE A 100 4.20 -8.09 17.93
C PHE A 100 4.07 -8.17 19.44
N ALA A 101 4.21 -7.03 20.12
CA ALA A 101 3.87 -6.97 21.53
C ALA A 101 2.34 -7.09 21.68
N PRO A 102 1.83 -7.99 22.54
CA PRO A 102 0.40 -8.15 22.71
C PRO A 102 -0.22 -6.88 23.31
N PRO A 103 -1.33 -6.38 22.75
CA PRO A 103 -2.02 -5.23 23.32
C PRO A 103 -2.63 -5.59 24.66
N LYS A 104 -2.66 -4.63 25.60
CA LYS A 104 -3.29 -4.83 26.92
C LYS A 104 -4.80 -5.08 26.82
N SER A 105 -5.45 -4.41 25.87
CA SER A 105 -6.89 -4.51 25.62
C SER A 105 -7.22 -3.96 24.23
N TYR A 106 -8.32 -4.42 23.66
CA TYR A 106 -8.90 -3.86 22.45
C TYR A 106 -10.10 -2.95 22.77
N PRO A 107 -10.33 -1.90 21.97
CA PRO A 107 -11.58 -1.14 21.98
C PRO A 107 -12.80 -2.03 21.76
N ALA A 108 -13.92 -1.68 22.43
CA ALA A 108 -15.17 -2.40 22.30
C ALA A 108 -15.85 -2.24 20.94
N GLY A 109 -15.53 -1.17 20.19
CA GLY A 109 -16.10 -0.87 18.89
C GLY A 109 -15.40 0.30 18.20
N PRO A 110 -15.64 0.50 16.89
CA PRO A 110 -14.94 1.51 16.11
C PRO A 110 -15.56 2.91 16.16
N ASN A 111 -16.75 3.06 16.77
CA ASN A 111 -17.59 4.25 16.59
C ASN A 111 -17.74 4.59 15.10
N LYS A 112 -17.29 5.77 14.68
CA LYS A 112 -17.27 6.20 13.26
C LYS A 112 -15.85 6.29 12.68
N GLN A 113 -14.86 5.72 13.35
CA GLN A 113 -13.46 5.75 12.90
C GLN A 113 -13.20 4.64 11.89
N LEU A 114 -12.21 4.89 11.03
CA LEU A 114 -11.54 3.81 10.31
C LEU A 114 -10.89 2.86 11.32
N TYR A 115 -10.97 1.57 11.03
CA TYR A 115 -10.36 0.53 11.86
C TYR A 115 -9.90 -0.64 11.00
N TYR A 116 -8.93 -1.37 11.52
CA TYR A 116 -8.56 -2.69 11.03
C TYR A 116 -8.94 -3.75 12.03
N GLN A 117 -9.18 -4.95 11.53
CA GLN A 117 -9.43 -6.12 12.36
C GLN A 117 -8.80 -7.32 11.67
N ASN A 118 -7.79 -7.90 12.33
CA ASN A 118 -7.21 -9.14 11.87
C ASN A 118 -8.19 -10.29 12.13
N ILE A 119 -8.09 -11.33 11.33
CA ILE A 119 -8.77 -12.59 11.60
C ILE A 119 -8.30 -13.16 12.93
N GLN A 120 -9.20 -13.79 13.68
CA GLN A 120 -8.82 -14.53 14.87
C GLN A 120 -8.17 -15.86 14.47
N SER A 121 -7.10 -16.24 15.15
CA SER A 121 -6.29 -17.43 14.86
C SER A 121 -7.13 -18.71 14.79
N GLN A 122 -8.14 -18.84 15.66
CA GLN A 122 -9.06 -19.99 15.66
C GLN A 122 -9.93 -20.08 14.40
N ASN A 123 -10.17 -18.96 13.72
CA ASN A 123 -10.96 -18.86 12.50
C ASN A 123 -10.06 -18.77 11.26
N ALA A 124 -8.74 -18.64 11.45
CA ALA A 124 -7.77 -18.56 10.38
C ALA A 124 -7.43 -19.97 9.85
N PRO A 125 -7.25 -20.14 8.53
CA PRO A 125 -6.79 -21.41 7.97
C PRO A 125 -5.40 -21.82 8.45
N ASP A 126 -4.54 -20.86 8.80
CA ASP A 126 -3.31 -21.08 9.57
C ASP A 126 -3.43 -20.33 10.90
N LYS A 127 -3.40 -21.09 12.00
CA LYS A 127 -3.50 -20.56 13.37
C LYS A 127 -2.29 -19.69 13.76
N ASN A 128 -1.19 -19.79 13.01
CA ASN A 128 0.05 -19.05 13.24
C ASN A 128 0.34 -18.08 12.10
N HIS A 129 -0.68 -17.31 11.69
CA HIS A 129 -0.56 -16.32 10.62
C HIS A 129 0.41 -15.17 10.93
N GLY A 130 0.83 -15.01 12.19
CA GLY A 130 1.92 -14.12 12.60
C GLY A 130 1.55 -12.63 12.73
N LEU A 131 0.26 -12.30 12.65
CA LEU A 131 -0.26 -10.96 12.94
C LEU A 131 -0.81 -10.90 14.37
N LEU A 132 -1.12 -9.70 14.86
CA LEU A 132 -1.89 -9.54 16.09
C LEU A 132 -3.21 -10.29 16.01
N ASP A 133 -3.52 -11.08 17.05
CA ASP A 133 -4.68 -11.96 17.07
C ASP A 133 -5.97 -11.18 17.35
N GLY A 134 -6.86 -11.16 16.37
CA GLY A 134 -8.18 -10.53 16.46
C GLY A 134 -8.19 -9.06 16.91
N GLY A 135 -9.34 -8.64 17.43
CA GLY A 135 -9.54 -7.32 18.04
C GLY A 135 -9.61 -6.15 17.06
N ILE A 136 -10.19 -5.04 17.51
CA ILE A 136 -10.33 -3.82 16.71
C ILE A 136 -9.08 -2.95 16.93
N ILE A 137 -8.50 -2.46 15.84
CA ILE A 137 -7.41 -1.48 15.85
C ILE A 137 -7.93 -0.21 15.20
N LEU A 138 -8.22 0.81 16.01
CA LEU A 138 -8.69 2.11 15.54
C LEU A 138 -7.55 2.87 14.87
N VAL A 139 -7.85 3.55 13.77
CA VAL A 139 -6.95 4.49 13.10
C VAL A 139 -7.24 5.89 13.62
N ASN A 140 -6.28 6.47 14.34
CA ASN A 140 -6.37 7.85 14.85
C ASN A 140 -5.71 8.85 13.91
N LYS A 141 -4.66 8.40 13.21
CA LYS A 141 -3.96 9.11 12.12
C LYS A 141 -3.13 8.13 11.31
N ARG A 142 -2.55 8.59 10.20
CA ARG A 142 -1.63 7.77 9.39
C ARG A 142 -0.41 7.36 10.22
N ILE A 143 0.14 6.18 9.93
CA ILE A 143 1.41 5.76 10.52
C ILE A 143 2.57 6.63 10.00
N ASN A 144 2.48 7.06 8.74
CA ASN A 144 3.46 7.89 8.08
C ASN A 144 2.78 9.17 7.57
N ASP A 145 3.24 10.32 8.03
CA ASP A 145 2.68 11.61 7.65
C ASP A 145 2.92 11.90 6.15
N ILE A 146 2.01 12.66 5.52
CA ILE A 146 2.19 13.16 4.15
C ILE A 146 3.29 14.23 4.17
N PRO A 147 4.36 14.12 3.35
CA PRO A 147 5.40 15.14 3.31
C PRO A 147 4.89 16.52 2.90
N ASP A 148 5.50 17.58 3.42
CA ASP A 148 5.12 18.97 3.12
C ASP A 148 5.18 19.27 1.62
N GLU A 149 6.15 18.71 0.89
CA GLU A 149 6.25 18.85 -0.57
C GLU A 149 5.09 18.20 -1.31
N ILE A 150 4.52 17.12 -0.76
CA ILE A 150 3.35 16.45 -1.32
C ILE A 150 2.08 17.22 -0.99
N ILE A 151 1.95 17.74 0.23
CA ILE A 151 0.84 18.64 0.62
C ILE A 151 0.83 19.88 -0.27
N TYR A 152 2.01 20.48 -0.52
CA TYR A 152 2.14 21.61 -1.44
C TYR A 152 1.70 21.24 -2.86
N ALA A 153 2.10 20.06 -3.37
CA ALA A 153 1.67 19.58 -4.68
C ALA A 153 0.15 19.35 -4.76
N ASN A 154 -0.47 18.78 -3.71
CA ASN A 154 -1.92 18.61 -3.61
C ASN A 154 -2.62 19.96 -3.70
N LYS A 155 -2.16 20.94 -2.91
CA LYS A 155 -2.71 22.29 -2.93
C LYS A 155 -2.66 22.91 -4.34
N GLN A 156 -1.52 22.82 -5.02
CA GLN A 156 -1.38 23.33 -6.39
C GLN A 156 -2.35 22.64 -7.36
N ALA A 157 -2.51 21.33 -7.26
CA ALA A 157 -3.44 20.57 -8.09
C ALA A 157 -4.91 20.96 -7.82
N HIS A 158 -5.31 21.05 -6.55
CA HIS A 158 -6.65 21.46 -6.16
C HIS A 158 -6.95 22.91 -6.54
N ASP A 159 -6.00 23.83 -6.40
CA ASP A 159 -6.15 25.22 -6.86
C ASP A 159 -6.33 25.30 -8.38
N ALA A 160 -5.63 24.45 -9.15
CA ALA A 160 -5.81 24.34 -10.59
C ALA A 160 -7.21 23.79 -10.95
N ILE A 161 -7.69 22.76 -10.23
CA ILE A 161 -9.05 22.22 -10.42
C ILE A 161 -10.11 23.28 -10.10
N ARG A 162 -9.96 24.02 -8.99
CA ARG A 162 -10.87 25.12 -8.62
C ARG A 162 -10.88 26.21 -9.70
N SER A 163 -9.71 26.60 -10.18
CA SER A 163 -9.55 27.61 -11.24
C SER A 163 -10.21 27.17 -12.54
N TYR A 164 -10.08 25.88 -12.90
CA TYR A 164 -10.77 25.30 -14.05
C TYR A 164 -12.29 25.27 -13.86
N ALA A 165 -12.78 24.95 -12.66
CA ALA A 165 -14.20 24.82 -12.36
C ALA A 165 -14.94 26.16 -12.24
N ALA A 166 -14.29 27.19 -11.70
CA ALA A 166 -14.91 28.49 -11.39
C ALA A 166 -15.71 29.12 -12.55
N PRO A 167 -15.19 29.25 -13.79
CA PRO A 167 -15.96 29.84 -14.90
C PRO A 167 -17.02 28.90 -15.49
N ARG A 168 -17.06 27.62 -15.10
CA ARG A 168 -17.90 26.58 -15.72
C ARG A 168 -19.20 26.32 -14.96
N ASN A 169 -19.39 26.97 -13.81
CA ASN A 169 -20.61 26.92 -13.00
C ASN A 169 -21.14 25.49 -12.76
N PHE A 170 -20.25 24.57 -12.39
CA PHE A 170 -20.65 23.20 -12.08
C PHE A 170 -21.66 23.16 -10.93
N LYS A 171 -22.66 22.26 -11.02
CA LYS A 171 -23.71 22.09 -10.00
C LYS A 171 -23.15 21.67 -8.63
N SER A 172 -21.98 21.03 -8.63
CA SER A 172 -21.27 20.59 -7.43
C SER A 172 -19.75 20.76 -7.65
N PRO A 173 -18.96 20.92 -6.57
CA PRO A 173 -17.51 20.89 -6.66
C PRO A 173 -17.03 19.59 -7.34
N PRO A 174 -16.01 19.63 -8.21
CA PRO A 174 -15.41 18.42 -8.77
C PRO A 174 -14.97 17.46 -7.68
N VAL A 175 -15.37 16.18 -7.79
CA VAL A 175 -15.04 15.15 -6.79
C VAL A 175 -13.55 14.99 -6.56
N TRP A 176 -12.72 15.30 -7.57
CA TRP A 176 -11.26 15.25 -7.49
C TRP A 176 -10.65 16.21 -6.48
N LEU A 177 -11.39 17.22 -6.00
CA LEU A 177 -10.97 18.07 -4.88
C LEU A 177 -10.94 17.33 -3.54
N TYR A 178 -11.47 16.10 -3.48
CA TYR A 178 -11.51 15.28 -2.27
C TYR A 178 -10.57 14.07 -2.35
N TYR A 179 -9.65 14.05 -3.33
CA TYR A 179 -8.65 13.00 -3.49
C TYR A 179 -7.25 13.61 -3.49
N LYS A 180 -6.39 13.14 -2.60
CA LYS A 180 -5.06 13.72 -2.39
C LYS A 180 -3.96 12.70 -2.58
N LEU A 181 -2.84 13.16 -3.14
CA LEU A 181 -1.62 12.37 -3.24
C LEU A 181 -1.06 12.17 -1.82
N ILE A 182 -0.76 10.92 -1.50
CA ILE A 182 -0.14 10.55 -0.22
C ILE A 182 1.38 10.60 -0.34
N ASN A 183 1.94 9.96 -1.39
CA ASN A 183 3.34 10.06 -1.73
C ASN A 183 3.64 9.43 -3.11
N VAL A 184 4.91 9.49 -3.53
CA VAL A 184 5.44 8.96 -4.78
C VAL A 184 6.73 8.16 -4.53
N GLN A 185 6.77 6.88 -4.90
CA GLN A 185 8.01 6.14 -5.09
C GLN A 185 8.40 6.20 -6.57
N HIS A 186 9.22 7.19 -6.90
CA HIS A 186 9.75 7.34 -8.25
C HIS A 186 11.19 6.83 -8.38
N VAL A 187 11.91 6.46 -7.32
CA VAL A 187 13.26 5.92 -7.45
C VAL A 187 13.53 4.99 -6.26
N PRO A 188 14.25 3.87 -6.45
CA PRO A 188 14.67 3.05 -5.31
C PRO A 188 15.53 3.85 -4.36
N LEU A 189 15.21 3.77 -3.07
CA LEU A 189 15.99 4.39 -2.01
C LEU A 189 17.08 3.39 -1.56
N GLY A 190 18.37 3.73 -1.65
CA GLY A 190 19.51 2.87 -1.25
C GLY A 190 19.87 2.96 0.24
N ASP A 191 20.80 2.17 0.79
CA ASP A 191 21.32 2.38 2.17
C ASP A 191 20.34 2.11 3.34
N LYS A 192 19.32 1.28 3.13
CA LYS A 192 18.52 0.77 4.26
C LYS A 192 19.33 -0.25 5.06
N ILE A 193 19.33 -0.11 6.39
CA ILE A 193 19.78 -1.14 7.32
C ILE A 193 18.63 -2.14 7.53
N SER A 194 18.87 -3.43 7.31
CA SER A 194 17.88 -4.50 7.49
C SER A 194 17.42 -4.61 8.95
N GLY A 195 16.13 -4.87 9.17
CA GLY A 195 15.52 -4.94 10.51
C GLY A 195 15.25 -3.57 11.13
N ILE A 196 15.76 -2.48 10.56
CA ILE A 196 15.54 -1.12 11.05
C ILE A 196 14.55 -0.38 10.15
N ASP A 197 13.56 0.25 10.78
CA ASP A 197 12.62 1.12 10.09
C ASP A 197 13.33 2.28 9.41
N ARG A 198 13.01 2.52 8.13
CA ARG A 198 13.74 3.48 7.32
C ARG A 198 13.16 4.89 7.35
N PHE A 199 14.03 5.90 7.35
CA PHE A 199 13.69 7.31 7.14
C PHE A 199 14.15 7.81 5.75
N PRO A 200 13.40 8.71 5.05
CA PRO A 200 12.05 9.18 5.39
C PRO A 200 11.00 8.09 5.21
N ARG A 201 10.18 7.88 6.25
CA ARG A 201 9.25 6.75 6.35
C ARG A 201 8.14 6.80 5.31
N SER A 202 7.57 7.98 5.10
CA SER A 202 6.44 8.20 4.19
C SER A 202 6.74 7.77 2.75
N THR A 203 7.95 8.05 2.25
CA THR A 203 8.34 7.66 0.89
C THR A 203 8.76 6.20 0.83
N TYR A 204 9.45 5.70 1.84
CA TYR A 204 9.90 4.30 1.85
C TYR A 204 8.75 3.30 1.95
N TYR A 205 7.75 3.59 2.78
CA TYR A 205 6.60 2.69 2.97
C TYR A 205 5.41 3.02 2.06
N GLN A 206 5.24 4.28 1.63
CA GLN A 206 4.20 4.73 0.69
C GLN A 206 2.82 4.08 0.94
N ALA A 207 2.39 4.03 2.20
CA ALA A 207 1.20 3.28 2.55
C ALA A 207 -0.07 4.14 2.45
N ASN A 208 -1.12 3.53 1.92
CA ASN A 208 -2.49 3.99 1.99
C ASN A 208 -3.15 3.51 3.30
N SER A 209 -4.00 4.32 3.91
CA SER A 209 -4.70 3.95 5.14
C SER A 209 -5.89 3.01 4.89
N VAL A 210 -6.36 2.83 3.66
CA VAL A 210 -7.49 1.93 3.39
C VAL A 210 -7.09 0.77 2.48
N ILE A 211 -6.10 0.94 1.60
CA ILE A 211 -5.63 -0.13 0.70
C ILE A 211 -4.62 -1.05 1.40
N GLU A 212 -3.67 -0.51 2.17
CA GLU A 212 -2.81 -1.31 3.04
C GLU A 212 -3.55 -1.59 4.36
N THR A 213 -4.36 -2.64 4.34
CA THR A 213 -5.41 -2.93 5.34
C THR A 213 -4.93 -3.41 6.71
N ASP A 214 -3.62 -3.42 6.96
CA ASP A 214 -3.05 -3.76 8.27
C ASP A 214 -1.69 -3.07 8.49
N TYR A 215 -1.15 -3.24 9.70
CA TYR A 215 0.14 -2.65 10.08
C TYR A 215 1.29 -3.07 9.16
N ASN A 216 1.40 -4.37 8.84
CA ASN A 216 2.50 -4.90 8.04
C ASN A 216 2.40 -4.48 6.58
N LEU A 217 1.19 -4.38 6.02
CA LEU A 217 1.01 -3.77 4.72
C LEU A 217 1.44 -2.30 4.73
N GLN A 218 1.09 -1.55 5.78
CA GLN A 218 1.47 -0.13 5.89
C GLN A 218 2.95 0.11 6.21
N ARG A 219 3.63 -0.92 6.72
CA ARG A 219 5.05 -0.91 7.08
C ARG A 219 5.84 -1.94 6.27
N PHE A 220 5.33 -2.31 5.10
CA PHE A 220 5.92 -3.37 4.31
C PHE A 220 7.37 -3.04 3.97
N SER A 221 8.27 -3.97 4.28
CA SER A 221 9.69 -3.91 3.97
C SER A 221 10.19 -5.33 3.71
N GLY A 222 11.00 -5.50 2.66
CA GLY A 222 11.55 -6.79 2.31
C GLY A 222 10.52 -7.75 1.69
N GLU A 223 10.24 -8.88 2.35
CA GLU A 223 9.29 -9.91 1.92
C GLU A 223 8.39 -10.41 3.05
N PHE A 224 7.27 -11.06 2.70
CA PHE A 224 6.49 -11.86 3.64
C PHE A 224 7.17 -13.21 3.88
N ASP A 225 7.09 -13.75 5.10
CA ASP A 225 7.67 -15.06 5.46
C ASP A 225 7.20 -16.17 4.52
N ASP A 226 5.88 -16.32 4.39
CA ASP A 226 5.27 -17.18 3.38
C ASP A 226 3.81 -16.76 3.13
N PHE A 227 3.61 -15.90 2.13
CA PHE A 227 2.29 -15.40 1.79
C PHE A 227 1.34 -16.54 1.35
N ARG A 228 1.85 -17.60 0.69
CA ARG A 228 1.03 -18.73 0.22
C ARG A 228 0.59 -19.62 1.37
N ALA A 229 1.47 -19.82 2.33
CA ALA A 229 1.16 -20.51 3.58
C ALA A 229 0.41 -19.61 4.58
N LYS A 230 0.01 -18.38 4.19
CA LYS A 230 -0.74 -17.43 5.03
C LYS A 230 0.03 -16.99 6.29
N LYS A 231 1.35 -16.86 6.17
CA LYS A 231 2.25 -16.31 7.18
C LYS A 231 2.63 -14.88 6.80
N PHE A 232 2.03 -13.93 7.49
CA PHE A 232 2.01 -12.52 7.09
C PHE A 232 3.00 -11.64 7.87
N THR A 233 3.92 -12.24 8.61
CA THR A 233 5.10 -11.53 9.13
C THR A 233 6.00 -11.09 7.99
N ILE A 234 6.61 -9.91 8.14
CA ILE A 234 7.54 -9.37 7.15
C ILE A 234 8.99 -9.47 7.64
N SER A 235 9.94 -9.59 6.70
CA SER A 235 11.36 -9.70 6.99
C SER A 235 12.20 -8.96 5.94
N ASP A 236 13.24 -8.28 6.43
CA ASP A 236 14.31 -7.72 5.62
C ASP A 236 15.45 -8.70 5.34
N PHE A 237 15.31 -9.92 5.83
CA PHE A 237 16.31 -10.98 5.72
C PHE A 237 15.73 -12.15 4.95
N THR A 238 16.58 -12.73 4.09
CA THR A 238 16.34 -14.05 3.48
C THR A 238 16.22 -15.14 4.56
N LYS A 239 15.67 -16.31 4.19
CA LYS A 239 15.60 -17.48 5.10
C LYS A 239 16.95 -17.92 5.68
N ASN A 240 18.05 -17.61 5.00
CA ASN A 240 19.41 -17.93 5.46
C ASN A 240 20.02 -16.83 6.36
N GLY A 241 19.27 -15.77 6.68
CA GLY A 241 19.71 -14.67 7.54
C GLY A 241 20.49 -13.56 6.84
N ASN A 242 20.73 -13.65 5.53
CA ASN A 242 21.36 -12.57 4.75
C ASN A 242 20.37 -11.44 4.49
N ASP A 243 20.88 -10.23 4.29
CA ASP A 243 20.13 -9.08 3.78
C ASP A 243 19.34 -9.43 2.51
N LEU A 244 18.03 -9.23 2.54
CA LEU A 244 17.18 -9.35 1.36
C LEU A 244 17.35 -8.12 0.46
N LYS A 245 17.38 -8.31 -0.85
CA LYS A 245 17.26 -7.24 -1.85
C LYS A 245 16.16 -7.61 -2.83
N ASN A 246 15.09 -6.83 -2.87
CA ASN A 246 13.87 -7.11 -3.66
C ASN A 246 13.71 -6.20 -4.88
N VAL A 247 14.61 -5.22 -5.05
CA VAL A 247 14.62 -4.32 -6.21
C VAL A 247 16.03 -4.22 -6.77
N SER A 248 16.20 -4.51 -8.06
CA SER A 248 17.48 -4.38 -8.78
C SER A 248 17.45 -3.17 -9.73
N HIS A 249 18.50 -2.36 -9.68
CA HIS A 249 18.67 -1.14 -10.46
C HIS A 249 20.15 -0.84 -10.78
N SER A 250 20.46 -0.63 -12.06
CA SER A 250 21.80 -0.19 -12.51
C SER A 250 22.96 -1.01 -11.96
N GLY A 251 22.76 -2.34 -11.87
CA GLY A 251 23.75 -3.28 -11.33
C GLY A 251 23.85 -3.30 -9.79
N LYS A 252 23.01 -2.54 -9.08
CA LYS A 252 22.87 -2.57 -7.62
C LYS A 252 21.52 -3.17 -7.24
N SER A 253 21.47 -3.90 -6.14
CA SER A 253 20.21 -4.39 -5.57
C SER A 253 20.01 -3.77 -4.19
N VAL A 254 18.77 -3.36 -3.92
CA VAL A 254 18.39 -2.67 -2.68
C VAL A 254 17.17 -3.33 -2.07
N ASN A 255 17.01 -3.15 -0.76
CA ASN A 255 15.79 -3.54 -0.05
C ASN A 255 14.82 -2.35 -0.03
N MET A 256 13.70 -2.50 -0.72
CA MET A 256 12.61 -1.51 -0.75
C MET A 256 11.38 -2.00 0.02
N GLY A 257 10.61 -1.02 0.48
CA GLY A 257 9.33 -1.20 1.13
C GLY A 257 8.20 -0.61 0.30
N GLY A 258 7.01 -0.64 0.88
CA GLY A 258 5.79 -0.14 0.22
C GLY A 258 5.50 -0.82 -1.11
N CYS A 259 4.89 -0.07 -2.03
CA CYS A 259 4.52 -0.57 -3.34
C CYS A 259 5.74 -1.07 -4.13
N MET A 260 6.82 -0.28 -4.22
CA MET A 260 8.02 -0.64 -4.98
C MET A 260 8.69 -1.90 -4.44
N GLY A 261 8.73 -2.10 -3.13
CA GLY A 261 9.27 -3.32 -2.51
C GLY A 261 8.39 -4.54 -2.75
N CYS A 262 7.10 -4.43 -2.45
CA CYS A 262 6.16 -5.55 -2.58
C CYS A 262 6.08 -6.01 -4.04
N HIS A 263 5.90 -5.07 -4.98
CA HIS A 263 5.90 -5.37 -6.40
C HIS A 263 7.30 -5.78 -6.93
N GLY A 264 8.38 -5.35 -6.28
CA GLY A 264 9.74 -5.81 -6.55
C GLY A 264 9.91 -7.31 -6.31
N ASN A 265 9.30 -7.87 -5.27
CA ASN A 265 9.29 -9.33 -5.05
C ASN A 265 8.62 -10.09 -6.19
N ALA A 266 7.49 -9.57 -6.71
CA ALA A 266 6.79 -10.14 -7.86
C ALA A 266 7.64 -10.05 -9.14
N GLN A 267 8.31 -8.92 -9.37
CA GLN A 267 9.29 -8.79 -10.45
C GLN A 267 10.41 -9.83 -10.33
N ALA A 268 10.98 -9.98 -9.14
CA ALA A 268 12.04 -10.94 -8.86
C ALA A 268 11.56 -12.41 -8.96
N ALA A 269 10.25 -12.64 -8.94
CA ALA A 269 9.64 -13.95 -9.21
C ALA A 269 9.21 -14.13 -10.68
N GLY A 270 9.50 -13.16 -11.56
CA GLY A 270 9.30 -13.25 -13.00
C GLY A 270 7.96 -12.73 -13.52
N SER A 271 7.07 -12.20 -12.67
CA SER A 271 5.72 -11.79 -13.06
C SER A 271 5.58 -10.29 -13.42
N GLY A 272 6.70 -9.62 -13.74
CA GLY A 272 6.69 -8.26 -14.26
C GLY A 272 5.99 -7.24 -13.34
N PHE A 273 6.21 -7.36 -12.02
CA PHE A 273 5.56 -6.58 -10.95
C PHE A 273 4.06 -6.86 -10.73
N SER A 274 3.47 -7.85 -11.38
CA SER A 274 2.05 -8.17 -11.19
C SER A 274 1.89 -9.43 -10.36
N PHE A 275 1.14 -9.35 -9.26
CA PHE A 275 0.73 -10.55 -8.54
C PHE A 275 -0.36 -11.33 -9.27
N ILE A 276 -1.11 -10.69 -10.18
CA ILE A 276 -2.11 -11.38 -11.03
C ILE A 276 -1.41 -12.33 -12.00
N PHE A 277 -0.23 -11.96 -12.50
CA PHE A 277 0.56 -12.81 -13.40
C PHE A 277 1.48 -13.79 -12.66
N LEU A 278 1.59 -13.66 -11.34
CA LEU A 278 2.34 -14.61 -10.53
C LEU A 278 1.54 -15.93 -10.49
N ASP A 279 2.12 -17.00 -11.05
CA ASP A 279 1.47 -18.30 -11.26
C ASP A 279 0.24 -18.30 -12.20
N ALA A 280 0.04 -17.23 -12.98
CA ALA A 280 -1.02 -17.21 -13.97
C ALA A 280 -0.81 -18.32 -15.03
N PRO A 281 -1.90 -18.88 -15.60
CA PRO A 281 -1.81 -19.82 -16.71
C PRO A 281 -1.22 -19.19 -17.99
N VAL A 282 -1.04 -17.87 -18.00
CA VAL A 282 -0.39 -17.12 -19.09
C VAL A 282 1.13 -17.29 -18.99
N LYS A 283 1.64 -18.36 -19.60
CA LYS A 283 3.07 -18.73 -19.57
C LYS A 283 3.93 -18.01 -20.63
N ALA A 284 3.31 -17.36 -21.60
CA ALA A 284 4.00 -16.65 -22.67
C ALA A 284 3.69 -15.16 -22.57
N PRO A 285 4.71 -14.27 -22.61
CA PRO A 285 4.44 -12.84 -22.70
C PRO A 285 3.76 -12.51 -24.02
N GLU A 286 2.90 -11.49 -24.02
CA GLU A 286 2.41 -10.87 -25.25
C GLU A 286 3.60 -10.21 -25.96
N TRP A 287 4.13 -10.86 -26.99
CA TRP A 287 5.26 -10.31 -27.74
C TRP A 287 4.79 -9.18 -28.66
N ASP A 288 5.35 -7.99 -28.48
CA ASP A 288 5.44 -7.01 -29.57
C ASP A 288 6.29 -7.66 -30.68
N THR A 289 5.83 -7.63 -31.93
CA THR A 289 6.46 -8.29 -33.10
C THR A 289 7.83 -7.70 -33.47
N LYS A 290 8.34 -6.74 -32.69
CA LYS A 290 9.65 -6.10 -32.88
C LYS A 290 10.74 -6.95 -32.24
N SER A 291 11.70 -7.37 -33.06
CA SER A 291 12.85 -8.15 -32.62
C SER A 291 13.60 -7.50 -31.44
N LEU A 292 13.92 -8.31 -30.44
CA LEU A 292 14.83 -7.94 -29.36
C LEU A 292 16.24 -7.78 -29.96
N ASN A 293 16.74 -6.55 -30.04
CA ASN A 293 18.14 -6.35 -30.38
C ASN A 293 19.06 -6.77 -29.22
N SER A 294 20.35 -6.97 -29.52
CA SER A 294 21.36 -7.43 -28.56
C SER A 294 21.40 -6.60 -27.27
N SER A 295 21.18 -5.28 -27.34
CA SER A 295 21.12 -4.41 -26.15
C SER A 295 19.87 -4.66 -25.28
N LYS A 296 18.71 -4.89 -25.90
CA LYS A 296 17.46 -5.23 -25.20
C LYS A 296 17.53 -6.63 -24.60
N PHE A 297 18.11 -7.58 -25.31
CA PHE A 297 18.36 -8.93 -24.81
C PHE A 297 19.32 -8.91 -23.61
N ARG A 298 20.42 -8.14 -23.69
CA ARG A 298 21.39 -8.01 -22.59
C ARG A 298 20.79 -7.31 -21.35
N ARG A 299 19.86 -6.38 -21.55
CA ARG A 299 19.05 -5.81 -20.45
C ARG A 299 18.09 -6.82 -19.87
N PHE A 300 17.43 -7.61 -20.72
CA PHE A 300 16.49 -8.65 -20.30
C PHE A 300 17.19 -9.71 -19.45
N ILE A 301 18.35 -10.25 -19.83
CA ILE A 301 19.04 -11.29 -19.03
C ILE A 301 19.51 -10.81 -17.65
N ASN A 302 19.79 -9.51 -17.49
CA ASN A 302 20.22 -8.91 -16.22
C ASN A 302 19.04 -8.52 -15.31
N TYR A 303 17.80 -8.61 -15.80
CA TYR A 303 16.60 -8.12 -15.13
C TYR A 303 15.89 -9.16 -14.22
N PRO A 304 15.81 -10.46 -14.58
CA PRO A 304 15.16 -11.49 -13.77
C PRO A 304 16.12 -12.23 -12.84
N ALA A 305 17.43 -12.02 -12.95
CA ALA A 305 18.39 -12.64 -12.05
C ALA A 305 18.28 -12.00 -10.67
N ARG A 306 17.59 -12.67 -9.74
CA ARG A 306 17.93 -12.57 -8.32
C ARG A 306 19.42 -12.95 -8.21
N PRO A 307 20.28 -12.16 -7.55
CA PRO A 307 21.54 -12.70 -7.06
C PRO A 307 21.27 -13.85 -6.09
#